data_AF-A0A2H0UGV8-F1
#
_entry.id   AF-A0A2H0UGV8-F1
#
_cell.length_a   1.000
_cell.length_b   1.000
_cell.length_c   1.000
_cell.angle_alpha   90.00
_cell.angle_beta   90.00
_cell.angle_gamma   90.00
#
_symmetry.space_group_name_H-M   'P 1'
#
loop_
_entity.id
_entity.type
_entity.pdbx_description
1 polymer ?
#
loop_
_entity_poly.entity_id
_entity_poly.type
_entity_poly.pdbx_seq_one_letter_code
_entity_poly.pdbx_strand_id
1 'polypeptide(L)'
;MKTITEWQKVLKAAADRRFPDSGWGEKERIESIERQLDDAKVALACARGERVSDYHGHQDPDHRIAALIADILIFAEERDTDVEDELEKVRAWFEGRDE
;
A
#
# COMPACT_ATOMS: atom_id res chain seq x y z
N MET A 1 -14.96 3.31 12.94
CA MET A 1 -14.16 2.89 11.77
C MET A 1 -13.21 4.04 11.46
N LYS A 2 -11.95 3.77 11.12
CA LYS A 2 -11.00 4.85 10.81
C LYS A 2 -11.23 5.39 9.40
N THR A 3 -11.02 6.68 9.18
CA THR A 3 -10.96 7.28 7.84
C THR A 3 -9.66 6.90 7.13
N ILE A 4 -9.53 7.15 5.82
CA ILE A 4 -8.28 6.85 5.11
C ILE A 4 -7.16 7.76 5.60
N THR A 5 -7.46 9.04 5.83
CA THR A 5 -6.52 9.99 6.42
C THR A 5 -6.04 9.53 7.81
N GLU A 6 -6.92 8.96 8.63
CA GLU A 6 -6.50 8.37 9.92
C GLU A 6 -5.59 7.15 9.74
N TRP A 7 -5.85 6.33 8.72
CA TRP A 7 -4.98 5.19 8.39
C TRP A 7 -3.60 5.62 7.92
N GLN A 8 -3.49 6.63 7.05
CA GLN A 8 -2.22 7.21 6.61
C GLN A 8 -1.32 7.56 7.80
N LYS A 9 -1.86 8.36 8.73
CA LYS A 9 -1.16 8.81 9.95
C LYS A 9 -0.73 7.66 10.85
N VAL A 10 -1.64 6.72 11.13
CA VAL A 10 -1.36 5.61 12.04
C VAL A 10 -0.32 4.66 11.45
N LEU A 11 -0.40 4.36 10.15
CA LEU A 11 0.55 3.49 9.47
C LEU A 11 1.93 4.14 9.36
N LYS A 12 2.00 5.42 9.02
CA LYS A 12 3.26 6.17 9.01
C LYS A 12 3.91 6.18 10.39
N ALA A 13 3.17 6.52 11.43
CA ALA A 13 3.68 6.54 12.79
C ALA A 13 4.14 5.14 13.26
N ALA A 14 3.44 4.07 12.85
CA ALA A 14 3.85 2.70 13.13
C ALA A 14 5.14 2.32 12.38
N ALA A 15 5.26 2.70 11.11
CA ALA A 15 6.45 2.48 10.30
C ALA A 15 7.67 3.19 10.88
N ASP A 16 7.54 4.46 11.29
CA ASP A 16 8.61 5.23 11.91
C ASP A 16 9.07 4.61 13.22
N ARG A 17 8.13 4.12 14.04
CA ARG A 17 8.49 3.42 15.28
C ARG A 17 9.21 2.10 15.02
N ARG A 18 8.82 1.38 13.96
CA ARG A 18 9.40 0.09 13.61
C ARG A 18 10.78 0.24 12.95
N PHE A 19 11.00 1.35 12.25
CA PHE A 19 12.19 1.65 11.46
C PHE A 19 12.65 3.12 11.67
N PRO A 20 13.07 3.49 12.89
CA PRO A 20 13.33 4.89 13.27
C PRO A 20 14.46 5.55 12.49
N ASP A 21 15.45 4.77 12.05
CA ASP A 21 16.63 5.25 11.32
C ASP A 21 16.68 4.68 9.89
N SER A 22 15.50 4.48 9.27
CA SER A 22 15.42 3.86 7.94
C SER A 22 16.18 4.64 6.87
N GLY A 23 16.21 5.98 6.97
CA GLY A 23 16.78 6.86 5.95
C GLY A 23 16.05 6.78 4.61
N TRP A 24 14.83 6.24 4.59
CA TRP A 24 14.07 6.05 3.35
C TRP A 24 13.61 7.39 2.80
N GLY A 25 13.97 7.67 1.55
CA GLY A 25 13.39 8.73 0.76
C GLY A 25 12.29 8.20 -0.16
N GLU A 26 11.82 9.09 -1.03
CA GLU A 26 10.77 8.79 -2.02
C GLU A 26 11.15 7.60 -2.93
N LYS A 27 12.42 7.47 -3.31
CA LYS A 27 12.90 6.36 -4.14
C LYS A 27 12.77 5.02 -3.43
N GLU A 28 13.22 4.92 -2.18
CA GLU A 28 13.16 3.68 -1.39
C GLU A 28 11.70 3.28 -1.12
N ARG A 29 10.80 4.25 -1.00
CA ARG A 29 9.36 4.01 -0.84
C ARG A 29 8.73 3.44 -2.10
N ILE A 30 9.04 4.00 -3.26
CA ILE A 30 8.59 3.46 -4.55
C ILE A 30 9.11 2.04 -4.74
N GLU A 31 10.40 1.78 -4.45
CA GLU A 31 10.98 0.44 -4.51
C GLU A 31 10.33 -0.54 -3.51
N SER A 32 9.85 -0.06 -2.36
CA SER A 32 9.07 -0.88 -1.42
C SER A 32 7.70 -1.24 -1.99
N ILE A 33 6.99 -0.26 -2.56
CA ILE A 33 5.67 -0.45 -3.19
C ILE A 33 5.77 -1.47 -4.34
N GLU A 34 6.80 -1.38 -5.18
CA GLU A 34 7.05 -2.33 -6.27
C GLU A 34 7.23 -3.76 -5.75
N ARG A 35 8.02 -3.93 -4.67
CA ARG A 35 8.20 -5.24 -4.02
C ARG A 35 6.91 -5.78 -3.41
N GLN A 36 6.12 -4.94 -2.73
CA GLN A 36 4.83 -5.36 -2.18
C GLN A 36 3.83 -5.74 -3.28
N LEU A 37 3.86 -5.04 -4.42
CA LEU A 37 3.05 -5.38 -5.58
C LEU A 37 3.44 -6.77 -6.13
N ASP A 38 4.73 -7.07 -6.22
CA ASP A 38 5.19 -8.39 -6.65
C ASP A 38 4.83 -9.48 -5.65
N ASP A 39 4.99 -9.24 -4.35
CA ASP A 39 4.55 -10.17 -3.30
C ASP A 39 3.04 -10.45 -3.39
N ALA A 40 2.21 -9.43 -3.65
CA ALA A 40 0.77 -9.58 -3.83
C ALA A 40 0.43 -10.42 -5.08
N LYS A 41 1.14 -10.20 -6.21
CA LYS A 41 0.98 -11.04 -7.41
C LYS A 41 1.33 -12.50 -7.12
N VAL A 42 2.42 -12.75 -6.40
CA VAL A 42 2.83 -14.12 -6.04
C VAL A 42 1.79 -14.77 -5.12
N ALA A 43 1.31 -14.05 -4.11
CA ALA A 43 0.30 -14.57 -3.20
C ALA A 43 -1.01 -14.92 -3.92
N LEU A 44 -1.46 -14.08 -4.85
CA LEU A 44 -2.65 -14.36 -5.67
C LEU A 44 -2.44 -15.58 -6.59
N ALA A 45 -1.26 -15.74 -7.18
CA ALA A 45 -0.94 -16.92 -7.99
C ALA A 45 -0.88 -18.20 -7.14
N CYS A 46 -0.34 -18.12 -5.92
CA CYS A 46 -0.38 -19.23 -4.96
C CYS A 46 -1.80 -19.61 -4.56
N ALA A 47 -2.65 -18.62 -4.27
CA ALA A 47 -4.07 -18.84 -3.93
C ALA A 47 -4.86 -19.51 -5.06
N ARG A 48 -4.49 -19.27 -6.32
CA ARG A 48 -5.08 -19.92 -7.50
C ARG A 48 -4.45 -21.28 -7.85
N GLY A 49 -3.41 -21.71 -7.12
CA GLY A 49 -2.67 -22.94 -7.41
C GLY A 49 -1.76 -22.86 -8.65
N GLU A 50 -1.52 -21.66 -9.17
CA GLU A 50 -0.71 -21.40 -10.37
C GLU A 50 0.79 -21.41 -10.05
N ARG A 51 1.15 -21.21 -8.77
CA ARG A 51 2.54 -21.11 -8.31
C ARG A 51 2.68 -21.71 -6.91
N VAL A 52 3.81 -22.33 -6.63
CA VAL A 52 4.21 -22.73 -5.27
C VAL A 52 5.26 -21.76 -4.75
N SER A 53 5.13 -21.35 -3.49
CA SER A 53 6.11 -20.51 -2.82
C SER A 53 6.30 -20.97 -1.38
N ASP A 54 7.56 -21.12 -0.96
CA ASP A 54 7.94 -21.50 0.40
C ASP A 54 7.88 -20.32 1.39
N TYR A 55 7.67 -19.09 0.88
CA TYR A 55 7.51 -17.93 1.74
C TYR A 55 6.09 -17.91 2.31
N HIS A 56 5.98 -18.07 3.63
CA HIS A 56 4.69 -18.10 4.35
C HIS A 56 3.84 -16.85 4.07
N GLY A 57 4.48 -15.73 3.78
CA GLY A 57 3.79 -14.49 3.40
C GLY A 57 2.88 -14.60 2.18
N HIS A 58 3.16 -15.52 1.26
CA HIS A 58 2.36 -15.72 0.05
C HIS A 58 1.15 -16.64 0.25
N GLN A 59 0.95 -17.17 1.47
CA GLN A 59 -0.19 -18.00 1.82
C GLN A 59 -1.41 -17.18 2.29
N ASP A 60 -1.26 -15.86 2.41
CA ASP A 60 -2.31 -14.92 2.80
C ASP A 60 -2.38 -13.75 1.81
N PRO A 61 -3.14 -13.90 0.70
CA PRO A 61 -3.21 -12.87 -0.35
C PRO A 61 -3.85 -11.57 0.13
N ASP A 62 -4.84 -11.64 1.02
CA ASP A 62 -5.53 -10.46 1.53
C ASP A 62 -4.60 -9.63 2.42
N HIS A 63 -3.78 -10.28 3.25
CA HIS A 63 -2.75 -9.60 4.02
C HIS A 63 -1.71 -8.92 3.12
N ARG A 64 -1.38 -9.52 1.97
CA ARG A 64 -0.43 -8.92 1.00
C ARG A 64 -1.00 -7.72 0.26
N ILE A 65 -2.28 -7.76 -0.09
CA ILE A 65 -2.99 -6.59 -0.61
C ILE A 65 -3.01 -5.48 0.46
N ALA A 66 -3.29 -5.82 1.71
CA ALA A 66 -3.26 -4.85 2.80
C ALA A 66 -1.87 -4.24 3.04
N ALA A 67 -0.79 -5.03 2.92
CA ALA A 67 0.58 -4.54 3.02
C ALA A 67 0.94 -3.57 1.88
N LEU A 68 0.53 -3.87 0.65
CA LEU A 68 0.69 -2.97 -0.49
C LEU A 68 -0.05 -1.63 -0.26
N ILE A 69 -1.32 -1.70 0.16
CA ILE A 69 -2.10 -0.49 0.47
C ILE A 69 -1.43 0.32 1.58
N ALA A 70 -0.89 -0.36 2.60
CA ALA A 70 -0.21 0.32 3.69
C ALA A 70 1.02 1.11 3.22
N ASP A 71 1.85 0.53 2.35
CA ASP A 71 3.02 1.20 1.79
C ASP A 71 2.63 2.43 0.95
N ILE A 72 1.54 2.33 0.17
CA ILE A 72 1.00 3.46 -0.61
C ILE A 72 0.51 4.59 0.32
N LEU A 73 -0.23 4.25 1.38
CA LEU A 73 -0.74 5.24 2.33
C LEU A 73 0.39 5.92 3.14
N ILE A 74 1.44 5.17 3.50
CA ILE A 74 2.64 5.71 4.14
C ILE A 74 3.32 6.71 3.20
N PHE A 75 3.47 6.36 1.92
CA PHE A 75 4.06 7.25 0.93
C PHE A 75 3.23 8.52 0.70
N ALA A 76 1.90 8.40 0.67
CA ALA A 76 1.01 9.53 0.58
C ALA A 76 1.11 10.48 1.80
N GLU A 77 1.22 9.93 3.02
CA GLU A 77 1.46 10.74 4.23
C GLU A 77 2.81 11.48 4.16
N GLU A 78 3.87 10.83 3.66
CA GLU A 78 5.18 11.48 3.47
C GLU A 78 5.15 12.63 2.47
N ARG A 79 4.21 12.57 1.52
CA ARG A 79 3.97 13.58 0.49
C ARG A 79 3.00 14.68 0.94
N ASP A 80 2.44 14.57 2.15
CA ASP A 80 1.38 15.42 2.68
C ASP A 80 0.12 15.43 1.78
N THR A 81 -0.18 14.27 1.19
CA THR A 81 -1.31 14.09 0.27
C THR A 81 -2.57 13.71 1.04
N ASP A 82 -3.65 14.46 0.83
CA ASP A 82 -5.00 14.06 1.25
C ASP A 82 -5.55 13.00 0.27
N VAL A 83 -5.46 11.73 0.66
CA VAL A 83 -5.88 10.62 -0.21
C VAL A 83 -7.40 10.58 -0.35
N GLU A 84 -8.18 11.06 0.63
CA GLU A 84 -9.64 11.04 0.52
C GLU A 84 -10.11 12.00 -0.56
N ASP A 85 -9.54 13.21 -0.59
CA ASP A 85 -9.81 14.19 -1.64
C ASP A 85 -9.32 13.73 -3.02
N GLU A 86 -8.14 13.11 -3.13
CA GLU A 86 -7.65 12.57 -4.41
C GLU A 86 -8.49 11.38 -4.91
N LEU A 87 -8.98 10.52 -4.02
CA LEU A 87 -9.87 9.43 -4.38
C LEU A 87 -11.21 9.91 -4.90
N GLU A 88 -11.72 11.04 -4.41
CA GLU A 88 -12.94 11.66 -4.94
C GLU A 88 -12.76 12.11 -6.40
N LYS A 89 -11.59 12.67 -6.75
CA LYS A 89 -11.24 13.02 -8.14
C LYS A 89 -11.13 11.76 -9.01
N VAL A 90 -10.42 10.74 -8.54
CA VAL A 90 -10.31 9.46 -9.24
C VAL A 90 -11.69 8.81 -9.45
N ARG A 91 -12.59 8.91 -8.46
CA ARG A 91 -13.97 8.43 -8.60
C ARG A 91 -14.72 9.23 -9.66
N ALA A 92 -14.62 10.55 -9.64
CA ALA A 92 -15.25 11.41 -10.64
C ALA A 92 -14.75 11.08 -12.06
N TRP A 93 -13.45 10.81 -12.23
CA TRP A 93 -12.87 10.30 -13.47
C TRP A 93 -13.53 9.00 -13.96
N PHE A 94 -13.62 7.98 -13.08
CA PHE A 94 -14.25 6.70 -13.43
C PHE A 94 -15.72 6.83 -13.83
N GLU A 95 -16.41 7.83 -13.28
CA GLU A 95 -17.81 8.11 -13.57
C GLU A 95 -18.01 9.05 -14.77
N GLY A 96 -16.92 9.49 -15.41
CA GLY A 96 -16.96 10.42 -16.54
C GLY A 96 -17.45 11.81 -16.17
N ARG A 97 -17.23 12.24 -14.92
CA ARG A 97 -17.64 13.54 -14.37
C ARG A 97 -16.49 14.55 -14.25
N ASP A 98 -15.28 14.15 -14.65
CA ASP A 98 -14.13 15.05 -14.76
C ASP A 98 -14.24 15.87 -16.05
N GLU A 99 -14.70 17.12 -15.93
CA GLU A 99 -14.61 18.16 -16.98
C GLU A 99 -13.30 18.96 -16.86
#